data_AF-A0A966G957-F1
#
_entry.id   AF-A0A966G957-F1
#
_cell.length_a   1.000
_cell.length_b   1.000
_cell.length_c   1.000
_cell.angle_alpha   90.00
_cell.angle_beta   90.00
_cell.angle_gamma   90.00
#
_symmetry.space_group_name_H-M   'P 1'
#
loop_
_entity.id
_entity.type
_entity.pdbx_description
1 polymer ?
#
loop_
_entity_poly.entity_id
_entity_poly.type
_entity_poly.pdbx_seq_one_letter_code
_entity_poly.pdbx_strand_id
1 'polypeptide(L)'
;MIESKYILFVSFGLILALAVWWAFDWYNFYQHMQIGKNLASKAQRFERLLPQADFKILVLGDSTAVGTGTTNNTYSVAGRLAEDLPNSSIKNLGVNGALVSDLNSQLDQVGQQNFDLIIIQAGGNDVVYFTDLKKFETDLATVLQKVTEKSDRVIMLSSGDIGASPIWPAGVGWIFTKRTLEARQILLEKTAAYGVAFVDLYSNGVNVEFGKEPVRYHSPDSFHPSDEGYELWYESLKMNFKNRGWLSR
;
A
#
# COMPACT_ATOMS: atom_id res chain seq x y z
N MET A 1 50.02 -23.40 -19.87
CA MET A 1 49.35 -22.57 -20.91
C MET A 1 47.97 -23.06 -21.32
N ILE A 2 47.70 -24.38 -21.36
CA ILE A 2 46.37 -24.92 -21.73
C ILE A 2 45.35 -24.72 -20.59
N GLU A 3 45.73 -24.98 -19.34
CA GLU A 3 44.87 -24.77 -18.17
C GLU A 3 44.43 -23.32 -17.99
N SER A 4 45.31 -22.34 -18.23
CA SER A 4 44.95 -20.91 -18.09
C SER A 4 43.94 -20.45 -19.16
N LYS A 5 44.00 -21.01 -20.37
CA LYS A 5 43.01 -20.74 -21.43
C LYS A 5 41.66 -21.39 -21.13
N TYR A 6 41.67 -22.59 -20.55
CA TYR A 6 40.46 -23.28 -20.12
C TYR A 6 39.76 -22.54 -18.96
N ILE A 7 40.51 -22.11 -17.94
CA ILE A 7 39.99 -21.29 -16.84
C ILE A 7 39.41 -19.98 -17.36
N LEU A 8 40.09 -19.30 -18.30
CA LEU A 8 39.59 -18.07 -18.90
C LEU A 8 38.27 -18.29 -19.68
N PHE A 9 38.18 -19.36 -20.46
CA PHE A 9 36.98 -19.71 -21.23
C PHE A 9 35.79 -20.06 -20.32
N VAL A 10 36.01 -20.87 -19.28
CA VAL A 10 34.97 -21.21 -18.29
C VAL A 10 34.52 -19.96 -17.53
N SER A 11 35.47 -19.12 -17.10
CA SER A 11 35.15 -17.87 -16.40
C SER A 11 34.33 -16.92 -17.27
N PHE A 12 34.70 -16.79 -18.56
CA PHE A 12 33.93 -16.00 -19.52
C PHE A 12 32.52 -16.55 -19.73
N GLY A 13 32.37 -17.88 -19.85
CA GLY A 13 31.06 -18.52 -19.97
C GLY A 13 30.15 -18.26 -18.76
N LEU A 14 30.70 -18.33 -17.54
CA LEU A 14 29.96 -18.03 -16.31
C LEU A 14 29.55 -16.55 -16.23
N ILE A 15 30.45 -15.63 -16.56
CA ILE A 15 30.15 -14.20 -16.59
C ILE A 15 29.03 -13.90 -17.60
N LEU A 16 29.10 -14.51 -18.79
CA LEU A 16 28.07 -14.34 -19.80
C LEU A 16 26.72 -14.90 -19.33
N ALA A 17 26.70 -16.08 -18.72
CA ALA A 17 25.48 -16.68 -18.17
C ALA A 17 24.85 -15.80 -17.08
N LEU A 18 25.67 -15.27 -16.17
CA LEU A 18 25.20 -14.33 -15.13
C LEU A 18 24.66 -13.03 -15.73
N ALA A 19 25.30 -12.48 -16.76
CA ALA A 19 24.84 -11.29 -17.45
C ALA A 19 23.49 -11.52 -18.16
N VAL A 20 23.33 -12.68 -18.82
CA VAL A 20 22.05 -13.07 -19.47
C VAL A 20 20.95 -13.25 -18.42
N TRP A 21 21.24 -13.92 -17.31
CA TRP A 21 20.27 -14.07 -16.22
C TRP A 21 19.86 -12.73 -15.61
N TRP A 22 20.81 -11.82 -15.36
CA TRP A 22 20.52 -10.45 -14.92
C TRP A 22 19.62 -9.72 -15.93
N ALA A 23 19.95 -9.76 -17.22
CA ALA A 23 19.14 -9.11 -18.25
C ALA A 23 17.70 -9.66 -18.28
N PHE A 24 17.52 -10.97 -18.09
CA PHE A 24 16.21 -11.60 -18.01
C PHE A 24 15.42 -11.17 -16.76
N ASP A 25 16.08 -11.08 -15.60
CA ASP A 25 15.47 -10.64 -14.35
C ASP A 25 14.97 -9.18 -14.44
N TRP A 26 15.79 -8.29 -15.00
CA TRP A 26 15.40 -6.91 -15.28
C TRP A 26 14.28 -6.79 -16.32
N TYR A 27 14.25 -7.69 -17.30
CA TYR A 27 13.15 -7.77 -18.26
C TYR A 27 11.84 -8.17 -17.57
N ASN A 28 11.86 -9.14 -16.65
CA ASN A 28 10.67 -9.53 -15.88
C ASN A 28 10.16 -8.39 -15.01
N PHE A 29 11.06 -7.67 -14.32
CA PHE A 29 10.70 -6.44 -13.59
C PHE A 29 9.98 -5.44 -14.50
N TYR A 30 10.52 -5.18 -15.69
CA TYR A 30 9.88 -4.28 -16.65
C TYR A 30 8.48 -4.78 -17.05
N GLN A 31 8.29 -6.07 -17.29
CA GLN A 31 6.98 -6.64 -17.62
C GLN A 31 5.98 -6.44 -16.46
N HIS A 32 6.37 -6.75 -15.23
CA HIS A 32 5.54 -6.53 -14.05
C HIS A 32 5.14 -5.06 -13.90
N MET A 33 6.06 -4.11 -14.14
CA MET A 33 5.72 -2.69 -14.17
C MET A 33 4.66 -2.34 -15.23
N GLN A 34 4.72 -2.93 -16.43
CA GLN A 34 3.70 -2.69 -17.46
C GLN A 34 2.34 -3.28 -17.06
N ILE A 35 2.34 -4.47 -16.44
CA ILE A 35 1.12 -5.07 -15.88
C ILE A 35 0.52 -4.14 -14.82
N GLY A 36 1.33 -3.65 -13.88
CA GLY A 36 0.91 -2.73 -12.83
C GLY A 36 0.33 -1.42 -13.38
N LYS A 37 0.96 -0.83 -14.41
CA LYS A 37 0.42 0.35 -15.11
C LYS A 37 -0.94 0.08 -15.76
N ASN A 38 -1.11 -1.09 -16.38
CA ASN A 38 -2.38 -1.49 -16.98
C ASN A 38 -3.46 -1.80 -15.93
N LEU A 39 -3.09 -2.35 -14.77
CA LEU A 39 -4.00 -2.52 -13.65
C LEU A 39 -4.45 -1.16 -13.11
N ALA A 40 -3.50 -0.25 -12.85
CA ALA A 40 -3.79 1.09 -12.34
C ALA A 40 -4.66 1.93 -13.29
N SER A 41 -4.49 1.80 -14.61
CA SER A 41 -5.31 2.54 -15.58
C SER A 41 -6.75 2.03 -15.69
N LYS A 42 -7.00 0.77 -15.30
CA LYS A 42 -8.32 0.13 -15.32
C LYS A 42 -8.99 0.11 -13.95
N ALA A 43 -8.22 0.26 -12.87
CA ALA A 43 -8.72 0.22 -11.51
C ALA A 43 -9.73 1.34 -11.26
N GLN A 44 -10.85 0.98 -10.65
CA GLN A 44 -11.88 1.90 -10.22
C GLN A 44 -11.98 1.82 -8.72
N ARG A 45 -11.82 2.95 -8.03
CA ARG A 45 -12.03 2.99 -6.58
C ARG A 45 -13.46 2.63 -6.24
N PHE A 46 -13.65 1.83 -5.19
CA PHE A 46 -14.98 1.56 -4.67
C PHE A 46 -15.54 2.85 -4.04
N GLU A 47 -16.75 3.22 -4.43
CA GLU A 47 -17.49 4.35 -3.87
C GLU A 47 -18.97 4.00 -3.73
N ARG A 48 -19.57 4.37 -2.60
CA ARG A 48 -21.01 4.22 -2.36
C ARG A 48 -21.54 5.47 -1.66
N LEU A 49 -22.13 6.38 -2.44
CA LEU A 49 -22.69 7.61 -1.90
C LEU A 49 -24.16 7.40 -1.52
N LEU A 50 -24.45 7.43 -0.23
CA LEU A 50 -25.80 7.31 0.31
C LEU A 50 -26.19 8.64 0.99
N PRO A 51 -27.02 9.49 0.35
CA PRO A 51 -27.35 10.81 0.87
C PRO A 51 -27.98 10.81 2.28
N GLN A 52 -28.68 9.72 2.62
CA GLN A 52 -29.37 9.54 3.90
C GLN A 52 -28.60 8.63 4.88
N ALA A 53 -27.32 8.33 4.62
CA ALA A 53 -26.55 7.51 5.56
C ALA A 53 -26.18 8.32 6.81
N ASP A 54 -26.47 7.71 7.97
CA ASP A 54 -26.08 8.22 9.28
C ASP A 54 -24.60 7.97 9.62
N PHE A 55 -23.90 7.20 8.79
CA PHE A 55 -22.47 6.91 8.96
C PHE A 55 -21.71 7.16 7.66
N LYS A 56 -20.82 8.17 7.67
CA LYS A 56 -20.06 8.66 6.53
C LYS A 56 -18.58 8.32 6.71
N ILE A 57 -18.04 7.63 5.72
CA ILE A 57 -16.66 7.16 5.70
C ILE A 57 -15.93 7.88 4.58
N LEU A 58 -14.76 8.44 4.90
CA LEU A 58 -13.82 8.97 3.92
C LEU A 58 -12.64 8.02 3.79
N VAL A 59 -12.33 7.62 2.55
CA VAL A 59 -11.10 6.87 2.24
C VAL A 59 -10.18 7.80 1.47
N LEU A 60 -8.96 7.99 2.00
CA LEU A 60 -7.88 8.74 1.39
C LEU A 60 -6.73 7.79 1.08
N GLY A 61 -5.96 8.07 0.05
CA GLY A 61 -4.77 7.27 -0.18
C GLY A 61 -4.29 7.16 -1.61
N ASP A 62 -3.50 6.12 -1.81
CA ASP A 62 -2.85 5.80 -3.06
C ASP A 62 -3.58 4.69 -3.85
N SER A 63 -2.84 3.90 -4.62
CA SER A 63 -3.38 2.75 -5.36
C SER A 63 -4.01 1.70 -4.45
N THR A 64 -3.57 1.61 -3.19
CA THR A 64 -4.12 0.67 -2.22
C THR A 64 -5.51 1.11 -1.73
N ALA A 65 -5.76 2.42 -1.63
CA ALA A 65 -7.09 2.99 -1.39
C ALA A 65 -8.01 2.84 -2.62
N VAL A 66 -7.45 2.93 -3.84
CA VAL A 66 -8.19 2.62 -5.07
C VAL A 66 -8.60 1.14 -5.11
N GLY A 67 -7.81 0.24 -4.53
CA GLY A 67 -8.00 -1.21 -4.65
C GLY A 67 -7.37 -1.77 -5.92
N THR A 68 -6.34 -1.12 -6.45
CA THR A 68 -5.59 -1.61 -7.62
C THR A 68 -5.03 -3.00 -7.34
N GLY A 69 -5.17 -3.91 -8.29
CA GLY A 69 -4.81 -5.33 -8.12
C GLY A 69 -6.00 -6.24 -7.85
N THR A 70 -7.14 -5.68 -7.40
CA THR A 70 -8.38 -6.45 -7.28
C THR A 70 -9.01 -6.79 -8.63
N THR A 71 -9.71 -7.93 -8.70
CA THR A 71 -10.53 -8.28 -9.88
C THR A 71 -11.82 -7.47 -9.94
N ASN A 72 -12.31 -7.02 -8.78
CA ASN A 72 -13.45 -6.14 -8.61
C ASN A 72 -13.21 -5.20 -7.42
N ASN A 73 -13.61 -3.95 -7.55
CA ASN A 73 -13.42 -2.96 -6.48
C ASN A 73 -14.15 -3.30 -5.18
N THR A 74 -15.16 -4.17 -5.20
CA THR A 74 -15.80 -4.71 -3.99
C THR A 74 -14.83 -5.52 -3.11
N TYR A 75 -13.75 -6.07 -3.67
CA TYR A 75 -12.72 -6.80 -2.92
C TYR A 75 -11.64 -5.91 -2.30
N SER A 76 -11.66 -4.60 -2.58
CA SER A 76 -10.80 -3.62 -1.91
C SER A 76 -11.15 -3.47 -0.43
N VAL A 77 -10.29 -2.83 0.37
CA VAL A 77 -10.59 -2.48 1.77
C VAL A 77 -11.91 -1.71 1.89
N ALA A 78 -12.12 -0.72 1.01
CA ALA A 78 -13.34 0.09 1.00
C ALA A 78 -14.58 -0.72 0.62
N GLY A 79 -14.46 -1.63 -0.35
CA GLY A 79 -15.56 -2.50 -0.78
C GLY A 79 -15.98 -3.49 0.32
N ARG A 80 -15.01 -4.15 0.95
CA ARG A 80 -15.26 -5.08 2.07
C ARG A 80 -15.85 -4.37 3.29
N LEU A 81 -15.39 -3.15 3.57
CA LEU A 81 -15.99 -2.31 4.61
C LEU A 81 -17.45 -1.96 4.31
N ALA A 82 -17.78 -1.73 3.03
CA ALA A 82 -19.14 -1.46 2.62
C ALA A 82 -20.07 -2.67 2.78
N GLU A 83 -19.57 -3.90 2.63
CA GLU A 83 -20.33 -5.12 2.93
C GLU A 83 -20.66 -5.24 4.42
N ASP A 84 -19.69 -5.00 5.29
CA ASP A 84 -19.90 -5.06 6.76
C ASP A 84 -20.77 -3.90 7.28
N LEU A 85 -20.77 -2.76 6.56
CA LEU A 85 -21.54 -1.57 6.91
C LEU A 85 -22.49 -1.18 5.76
N PRO A 86 -23.54 -1.96 5.44
CA PRO A 86 -24.35 -1.74 4.23
C PRO A 86 -25.06 -0.38 4.16
N ASN A 87 -25.30 0.24 5.32
CA ASN A 87 -25.98 1.54 5.43
C ASN A 87 -25.01 2.74 5.48
N SER A 88 -23.70 2.52 5.34
CA SER A 88 -22.72 3.61 5.35
C SER A 88 -22.52 4.22 3.96
N SER A 89 -22.31 5.53 3.92
CA SER A 89 -21.82 6.23 2.74
C SER A 89 -20.30 6.22 2.75
N ILE A 90 -19.67 5.67 1.72
CA ILE A 90 -18.22 5.65 1.55
C ILE A 90 -17.86 6.54 0.37
N LYS A 91 -17.16 7.66 0.65
CA LYS A 91 -16.53 8.52 -0.35
C LYS A 91 -15.05 8.17 -0.41
N ASN A 92 -14.59 7.66 -1.55
CA ASN A 92 -13.20 7.26 -1.72
C ASN A 92 -12.51 8.24 -2.65
N LEU A 93 -11.42 8.84 -2.18
CA LEU A 93 -10.63 9.83 -2.92
C LEU A 93 -9.23 9.33 -3.27
N GLY A 94 -8.99 8.02 -3.11
CA GLY A 94 -7.74 7.38 -3.49
C GLY A 94 -7.34 7.69 -4.94
N VAL A 95 -6.04 7.87 -5.16
CA VAL A 95 -5.43 8.16 -6.46
C VAL A 95 -4.19 7.29 -6.64
N ASN A 96 -4.12 6.55 -7.73
CA ASN A 96 -2.95 5.73 -8.04
C ASN A 96 -1.65 6.55 -8.04
N GLY A 97 -0.64 6.06 -7.32
CA GLY A 97 0.66 6.71 -7.22
C GLY A 97 0.75 7.90 -6.26
N ALA A 98 -0.33 8.24 -5.55
CA ALA A 98 -0.32 9.36 -4.60
C ALA A 98 0.72 9.18 -3.49
N LEU A 99 1.40 10.27 -3.17
CA LEU A 99 2.25 10.42 -1.99
C LEU A 99 1.41 10.92 -0.80
N VAL A 100 1.98 10.86 0.40
CA VAL A 100 1.34 11.47 1.58
C VAL A 100 1.09 12.97 1.38
N SER A 101 1.96 13.69 0.68
CA SER A 101 1.76 15.11 0.37
C SER A 101 0.46 15.39 -0.39
N ASP A 102 0.02 14.45 -1.22
CA ASP A 102 -1.12 14.60 -2.12
C ASP A 102 -2.46 14.42 -1.39
N LEU A 103 -2.45 13.85 -0.18
CA LEU A 103 -3.66 13.67 0.62
C LEU A 103 -4.29 15.01 1.01
N ASN A 104 -3.50 16.10 1.08
CA ASN A 104 -4.04 17.45 1.25
C ASN A 104 -5.00 17.81 0.11
N SER A 105 -4.62 17.57 -1.14
CA SER A 105 -5.46 17.82 -2.31
C SER A 105 -6.69 16.90 -2.34
N GLN A 106 -6.60 15.69 -1.79
CA GLN A 106 -7.77 14.82 -1.60
C GLN A 106 -8.72 15.41 -0.54
N LEU A 107 -8.19 15.88 0.58
CA LEU A 107 -8.96 16.52 1.64
C LEU A 107 -9.65 17.82 1.20
N ASP A 108 -9.03 18.59 0.34
CA ASP A 108 -9.62 19.84 -0.16
C ASP A 108 -10.93 19.57 -0.95
N GLN A 109 -11.09 18.39 -1.56
CA GLN A 109 -12.30 17.98 -2.29
C GLN A 109 -13.52 17.72 -1.39
N VAL A 110 -13.35 17.65 -0.07
CA VAL A 110 -14.46 17.48 0.89
C VAL A 110 -14.79 18.77 1.65
N GLY A 111 -14.05 19.86 1.41
CA GLY A 111 -14.34 21.16 2.02
C GLY A 111 -14.43 21.09 3.55
N GLN A 112 -15.55 21.52 4.12
CA GLN A 112 -15.81 21.51 5.57
C GLN A 112 -16.62 20.30 6.05
N GLN A 113 -16.78 19.28 5.21
CA GLN A 113 -17.51 18.07 5.60
C GLN A 113 -16.74 17.29 6.68
N ASN A 114 -17.46 16.85 7.71
CA ASN A 114 -16.98 15.92 8.74
C ASN A 114 -17.42 14.48 8.40
N PHE A 115 -16.69 13.52 8.96
CA PHE A 115 -16.88 12.08 8.72
C PHE A 115 -16.86 11.32 10.03
N ASP A 116 -17.62 10.22 10.08
CA ASP A 116 -17.67 9.33 11.24
C ASP A 116 -16.47 8.39 11.30
N LEU A 117 -15.78 8.20 10.16
CA LEU A 117 -14.55 7.43 10.04
C LEU A 117 -13.71 7.94 8.86
N ILE A 118 -12.42 8.11 9.06
CA ILE A 118 -11.44 8.36 7.99
C ILE A 118 -10.44 7.21 7.95
N ILE A 119 -10.27 6.60 6.78
CA ILE A 119 -9.26 5.57 6.50
C ILE A 119 -8.23 6.16 5.55
N ILE A 120 -6.95 6.03 5.90
CA ILE A 120 -5.82 6.51 5.09
C ILE A 120 -4.98 5.30 4.69
N GLN A 121 -4.76 5.11 3.39
CA GLN A 121 -3.86 4.09 2.84
C GLN A 121 -2.81 4.77 1.95
N ALA A 122 -1.68 5.18 2.53
CA ALA A 122 -0.63 5.93 1.83
C ALA A 122 0.74 5.74 2.50
N GLY A 123 1.77 6.27 1.87
CA GLY A 123 3.16 6.21 2.34
C GLY A 123 4.00 5.13 1.65
N GLY A 124 3.35 4.19 0.95
CA GLY A 124 4.08 3.19 0.17
C GLY A 124 4.76 3.79 -1.06
N ASN A 125 4.10 4.73 -1.74
CA ASN A 125 4.75 5.46 -2.84
C ASN A 125 5.90 6.34 -2.37
N ASP A 126 5.85 6.92 -1.17
CA ASP A 126 6.98 7.68 -0.61
C ASP A 126 8.23 6.82 -0.42
N VAL A 127 8.05 5.53 -0.10
CA VAL A 127 9.12 4.53 -0.09
C VAL A 127 9.65 4.28 -1.50
N VAL A 128 8.76 4.01 -2.47
CA VAL A 128 9.14 3.68 -3.85
C VAL A 128 9.85 4.85 -4.55
N TYR A 129 9.37 6.08 -4.35
CA TYR A 129 9.91 7.29 -4.96
C TYR A 129 11.03 7.94 -4.15
N PHE A 130 11.45 7.33 -3.02
CA PHE A 130 12.49 7.86 -2.15
C PHE A 130 12.22 9.32 -1.70
N THR A 131 10.98 9.65 -1.34
CA THR A 131 10.65 10.95 -0.74
C THR A 131 11.57 11.20 0.45
N ASP A 132 12.20 12.38 0.55
CA ASP A 132 13.03 12.73 1.71
C ASP A 132 12.29 12.49 3.04
N LEU A 133 12.94 11.87 4.03
CA LEU A 133 12.25 11.45 5.27
C LEU A 133 11.71 12.64 6.07
N LYS A 134 12.45 13.75 6.11
CA LYS A 134 12.04 14.94 6.84
C LYS A 134 10.86 15.61 6.14
N LYS A 135 10.87 15.62 4.81
CA LYS A 135 9.72 16.06 4.02
C LYS A 135 8.50 15.17 4.28
N PHE A 136 8.66 13.85 4.16
CA PHE A 136 7.60 12.87 4.43
C PHE A 136 6.99 13.06 5.83
N GLU A 137 7.84 13.22 6.85
CA GLU A 137 7.42 13.49 8.22
C GLU A 137 6.59 14.78 8.35
N THR A 138 7.03 15.85 7.67
CA THR A 138 6.36 17.16 7.69
C THR A 138 5.01 17.11 6.98
N ASP A 139 4.97 16.48 5.81
CA ASP A 139 3.74 16.31 5.02
C ASP A 139 2.74 15.46 5.81
N LEU A 140 3.20 14.36 6.41
CA LEU A 140 2.37 13.49 7.24
C LEU A 140 1.78 14.25 8.43
N ALA A 141 2.59 15.02 9.17
CA ALA A 141 2.09 15.82 10.29
C ALA A 141 1.00 16.80 9.84
N THR A 142 1.18 17.43 8.68
CA THR A 142 0.19 18.35 8.09
C THR A 142 -1.12 17.64 7.75
N VAL A 143 -1.04 16.46 7.13
CA VAL A 143 -2.23 15.64 6.80
C VAL A 143 -2.93 15.18 8.07
N LEU A 144 -2.19 14.63 9.03
CA LEU A 144 -2.74 14.11 10.29
C LEU A 144 -3.47 15.21 11.08
N GLN A 145 -2.93 16.43 11.13
CA GLN A 145 -3.63 17.57 11.73
C GLN A 145 -5.00 17.78 11.07
N LYS A 146 -5.05 17.90 9.74
CA LYS A 146 -6.29 18.17 9.01
C LYS A 146 -7.33 17.05 9.11
N VAL A 147 -6.92 15.79 9.09
CA VAL A 147 -7.87 14.67 9.22
C VAL A 147 -8.47 14.59 10.61
N THR A 148 -7.70 14.91 11.66
CA THR A 148 -8.21 14.92 13.04
C THR A 148 -9.20 16.07 13.31
N GLU A 149 -9.16 17.14 12.52
CA GLU A 149 -10.19 18.19 12.56
C GLU A 149 -11.52 17.74 11.92
N LYS A 150 -11.52 16.67 11.13
CA LYS A 150 -12.69 16.19 10.36
C LYS A 150 -13.33 14.93 10.92
N SER A 151 -12.65 14.21 11.79
CA SER A 151 -13.16 13.00 12.42
C SER A 151 -12.38 12.67 13.68
N ASP A 152 -13.08 12.25 14.72
CA ASP A 152 -12.47 11.69 15.93
C ASP A 152 -11.99 10.24 15.72
N ARG A 153 -12.35 9.61 14.59
CA ARG A 153 -12.01 8.22 14.25
C ARG A 153 -11.20 8.20 12.96
N VAL A 154 -9.90 8.34 13.09
CA VAL A 154 -8.96 8.26 11.97
C VAL A 154 -8.11 7.02 12.12
N ILE A 155 -7.93 6.27 11.03
CA ILE A 155 -7.06 5.11 10.97
C ILE A 155 -6.14 5.19 9.75
N MET A 156 -4.84 5.06 10.01
CA MET A 156 -3.80 4.93 9.00
C MET A 156 -3.46 3.45 8.86
N LEU A 157 -3.72 2.90 7.69
CA LEU A 157 -3.32 1.55 7.29
C LEU A 157 -2.04 1.68 6.47
N SER A 158 -0.92 1.26 7.07
CA SER A 158 0.38 1.22 6.37
C SER A 158 0.42 0.11 5.33
N SER A 159 1.33 0.21 4.36
CA SER A 159 1.70 -0.94 3.54
C SER A 159 2.50 -1.96 4.34
N GLY A 160 2.53 -3.22 3.87
CA GLY A 160 3.50 -4.22 4.33
C GLY A 160 4.94 -3.89 3.92
N ASP A 161 5.81 -4.90 3.94
CA ASP A 161 7.19 -4.78 3.45
C ASP A 161 7.23 -4.64 1.93
N ILE A 162 7.38 -3.40 1.45
CA ILE A 162 7.44 -3.11 0.02
C ILE A 162 8.62 -3.82 -0.63
N GLY A 163 9.76 -3.95 0.07
CA GLY A 163 10.93 -4.63 -0.45
C GLY A 163 10.82 -6.15 -0.54
N ALA A 164 9.85 -6.74 0.17
CA ALA A 164 9.55 -8.17 0.09
C ALA A 164 8.64 -8.53 -1.10
N SER A 165 8.11 -7.54 -1.81
CA SER A 165 7.32 -7.76 -3.03
C SER A 165 8.15 -8.50 -4.11
N PRO A 166 7.60 -9.53 -4.77
CA PRO A 166 8.32 -10.28 -5.81
C PRO A 166 8.64 -9.48 -7.08
N ILE A 167 8.20 -8.22 -7.18
CA ILE A 167 8.49 -7.38 -8.35
C ILE A 167 10.00 -7.10 -8.49
N TRP A 168 10.74 -7.00 -7.39
CA TRP A 168 12.09 -6.44 -7.42
C TRP A 168 13.11 -7.37 -8.08
N PRO A 169 14.00 -6.85 -8.94
CA PRO A 169 15.18 -7.59 -9.39
C PRO A 169 16.02 -8.08 -8.20
N ALA A 170 16.73 -9.18 -8.42
CA ALA A 170 17.59 -9.80 -7.44
C ALA A 170 18.59 -8.79 -6.84
N GLY A 171 18.63 -8.71 -5.51
CA GLY A 171 19.53 -7.83 -4.78
C GLY A 171 19.07 -6.36 -4.68
N VAL A 172 17.85 -6.02 -5.13
CA VAL A 172 17.31 -4.66 -5.03
C VAL A 172 16.34 -4.49 -3.86
N GLY A 173 15.49 -5.49 -3.59
CA GLY A 173 14.39 -5.40 -2.62
C GLY A 173 14.80 -4.93 -1.21
N TRP A 174 15.99 -5.29 -0.73
CA TRP A 174 16.48 -4.91 0.61
C TRP A 174 16.55 -3.40 0.83
N ILE A 175 16.78 -2.60 -0.22
CA ILE A 175 16.80 -1.14 -0.13
C ILE A 175 15.40 -0.64 0.22
N PHE A 176 14.38 -1.18 -0.44
CA PHE A 176 12.98 -0.84 -0.20
C PHE A 176 12.48 -1.39 1.13
N THR A 177 12.97 -2.54 1.61
CA THR A 177 12.69 -3.03 2.97
C THR A 177 13.24 -2.07 4.01
N LYS A 178 14.51 -1.67 3.88
CA LYS A 178 15.12 -0.67 4.78
C LYS A 178 14.31 0.63 4.78
N ARG A 179 13.96 1.11 3.59
CA ARG A 179 13.18 2.33 3.41
C ARG A 179 11.76 2.22 4.00
N THR A 180 11.13 1.05 3.87
CA THR A 180 9.83 0.76 4.49
C THR A 180 9.91 0.88 6.00
N LEU A 181 10.95 0.34 6.63
CA LEU A 181 11.13 0.44 8.08
C LEU A 181 11.33 1.89 8.55
N GLU A 182 12.09 2.69 7.81
CA GLU A 182 12.28 4.12 8.10
C GLU A 182 10.97 4.91 8.00
N ALA A 183 10.20 4.73 6.92
CA ALA A 183 8.90 5.38 6.75
C ALA A 183 7.87 4.90 7.78
N ARG A 184 7.86 3.60 8.09
CA ARG A 184 7.00 2.99 9.11
C ARG A 184 7.26 3.59 10.48
N GLN A 185 8.51 3.83 10.86
CA GLN A 185 8.85 4.45 12.14
C GLN A 185 8.22 5.85 12.26
N ILE A 186 8.32 6.66 11.21
CA ILE A 186 7.70 7.99 11.16
C ILE A 186 6.17 7.89 11.24
N LEU A 187 5.56 6.97 10.50
CA LEU A 187 4.12 6.73 10.53
C LEU A 187 3.65 6.37 11.95
N LEU A 188 4.34 5.46 12.62
CA LEU A 188 4.05 5.07 14.00
C LEU A 188 4.13 6.25 14.97
N GLU A 189 5.22 7.00 14.93
CA GLU A 189 5.46 8.14 15.82
C GLU A 189 4.42 9.24 15.62
N LYS A 190 4.14 9.62 14.37
CA LYS A 190 3.20 10.70 14.07
C LYS A 190 1.76 10.29 14.32
N THR A 191 1.34 9.10 13.91
CA THR A 191 -0.04 8.66 14.20
C THR A 191 -0.30 8.62 15.70
N ALA A 192 0.65 8.14 16.51
CA ALA A 192 0.55 8.20 17.96
C ALA A 192 0.45 9.63 18.50
N ALA A 193 1.29 10.56 18.00
CA ALA A 193 1.29 11.95 18.44
C ALA A 193 -0.03 12.70 18.15
N TYR A 194 -0.75 12.31 17.09
CA TYR A 194 -2.03 12.90 16.70
C TYR A 194 -3.25 12.09 17.15
N GLY A 195 -3.06 11.02 17.95
CA GLY A 195 -4.17 10.17 18.41
C GLY A 195 -4.83 9.35 17.30
N VAL A 196 -4.16 9.20 16.15
CA VAL A 196 -4.64 8.45 14.99
C VAL A 196 -4.34 6.96 15.19
N ALA A 197 -5.31 6.10 14.88
CA ALA A 197 -5.11 4.66 14.94
C ALA A 197 -4.13 4.22 13.84
N PHE A 198 -3.18 3.36 14.19
CA PHE A 198 -2.26 2.78 13.21
C PHE A 198 -2.51 1.28 13.08
N VAL A 199 -2.67 0.81 11.84
CA VAL A 199 -2.68 -0.62 11.50
C VAL A 199 -1.35 -0.92 10.83
N ASP A 200 -0.54 -1.67 11.57
CA ASP A 200 0.79 -2.06 11.18
C ASP A 200 0.78 -3.38 10.41
N LEU A 201 0.66 -3.32 9.09
CA LEU A 201 0.69 -4.51 8.24
C LEU A 201 2.09 -5.14 8.16
N TYR A 202 3.12 -4.44 8.64
CA TYR A 202 4.47 -4.96 8.62
C TYR A 202 4.68 -6.06 9.68
N SER A 203 4.18 -5.83 10.90
CA SER A 203 4.49 -6.68 12.07
C SER A 203 3.36 -7.60 12.51
N ASN A 204 2.17 -7.49 11.90
CA ASN A 204 0.97 -8.23 12.32
C ASN A 204 0.83 -9.63 11.68
N GLY A 205 1.89 -10.13 11.03
CA GLY A 205 1.90 -11.43 10.35
C GLY A 205 1.46 -11.39 8.88
N VAL A 206 0.89 -10.30 8.38
CA VAL A 206 0.50 -10.18 6.96
C VAL A 206 1.70 -10.35 6.05
N ASN A 207 2.84 -9.73 6.36
CA ASN A 207 4.10 -9.93 5.62
C ASN A 207 4.54 -11.39 5.57
N VAL A 208 4.32 -12.15 6.64
CA VAL A 208 4.69 -13.57 6.69
C VAL A 208 3.84 -14.38 5.72
N GLU A 209 2.54 -14.10 5.66
CA GLU A 209 1.63 -14.78 4.73
C GLU A 209 1.94 -14.41 3.27
N PHE A 210 2.19 -13.13 2.98
CA PHE A 210 2.65 -12.66 1.65
C PHE A 210 3.95 -13.35 1.22
N GLY A 211 4.89 -13.57 2.14
CA GLY A 211 6.13 -14.28 1.86
C GLY A 211 5.96 -15.79 1.63
N LYS A 212 4.97 -16.43 2.27
CA LYS A 212 4.68 -17.87 2.10
C LYS A 212 3.96 -18.17 0.79
N GLU A 213 2.96 -17.36 0.43
CA GLU A 213 2.12 -17.57 -0.76
C GLU A 213 2.09 -16.33 -1.67
N PRO A 214 3.23 -15.91 -2.23
CA PRO A 214 3.33 -14.64 -2.97
C PRO A 214 2.42 -14.58 -4.20
N VAL A 215 2.21 -15.70 -4.89
CA VAL A 215 1.32 -15.81 -6.07
C VAL A 215 -0.15 -15.63 -5.67
N ARG A 216 -0.52 -16.01 -4.45
CA ARG A 216 -1.90 -15.90 -3.96
C ARG A 216 -2.21 -14.47 -3.51
N TYR A 217 -1.28 -13.84 -2.81
CA TYR A 217 -1.53 -12.56 -2.13
C TYR A 217 -1.11 -11.32 -2.92
N HIS A 218 -0.33 -11.46 -4.00
CA HIS A 218 -0.08 -10.37 -4.94
C HIS A 218 -0.93 -10.53 -6.20
N SER A 219 -1.26 -9.40 -6.79
CA SER A 219 -1.84 -9.33 -8.12
C SER A 219 -0.81 -9.75 -9.20
N PRO A 220 -1.21 -9.91 -10.47
CA PRO A 220 -0.31 -10.32 -11.55
C PRO A 220 0.92 -9.41 -11.78
N ASP A 221 0.92 -8.19 -11.24
CA ASP A 221 2.08 -7.30 -11.28
C ASP A 221 3.12 -7.59 -10.19
N SER A 222 2.90 -8.62 -9.36
CA SER A 222 3.76 -9.01 -8.25
C SER A 222 3.97 -7.93 -7.20
N PHE A 223 3.15 -6.86 -7.19
CA PHE A 223 3.35 -5.69 -6.31
C PHE A 223 2.09 -5.33 -5.53
N HIS A 224 0.98 -5.06 -6.21
CA HIS A 224 -0.27 -4.75 -5.52
C HIS A 224 -0.87 -6.01 -4.88
N PRO A 225 -1.67 -5.88 -3.81
CA PRO A 225 -2.39 -7.02 -3.27
C PRO A 225 -3.41 -7.59 -4.27
N SER A 226 -3.60 -8.90 -4.24
CA SER A 226 -4.74 -9.57 -4.89
C SER A 226 -6.03 -9.38 -4.07
N ASP A 227 -7.15 -9.96 -4.53
CA ASP A 227 -8.40 -9.97 -3.77
C ASP A 227 -8.21 -10.58 -2.36
N GLU A 228 -7.50 -11.71 -2.26
CA GLU A 228 -7.14 -12.38 -1.00
C GLU A 228 -6.09 -11.59 -0.21
N GLY A 229 -5.16 -10.90 -0.89
CA GLY A 229 -4.22 -10.00 -0.22
C GLY A 229 -4.93 -8.86 0.50
N TYR A 230 -5.92 -8.25 -0.17
CA TYR A 230 -6.78 -7.22 0.44
C TYR A 230 -7.67 -7.76 1.55
N GLU A 231 -8.07 -9.04 1.51
CA GLU A 231 -8.78 -9.68 2.61
C GLU A 231 -7.94 -9.70 3.89
N LEU A 232 -6.67 -10.10 3.81
CA LEU A 232 -5.76 -10.09 4.97
C LEU A 232 -5.56 -8.69 5.54
N TRP A 233 -5.46 -7.68 4.67
CA TRP A 233 -5.36 -6.28 5.09
C TRP A 233 -6.65 -5.84 5.79
N TYR A 234 -7.80 -6.21 5.24
CA TYR A 234 -9.11 -5.88 5.80
C TYR A 234 -9.37 -6.55 7.16
N GLU A 235 -8.97 -7.81 7.33
CA GLU A 235 -9.08 -8.50 8.63
C GLU A 235 -8.21 -7.82 9.69
N SER A 236 -7.04 -7.33 9.31
CA SER A 236 -6.19 -6.53 10.20
C SER A 236 -6.87 -5.22 10.64
N LEU A 237 -7.55 -4.56 9.71
CA LEU A 237 -8.35 -3.37 9.98
C LEU A 237 -9.55 -3.68 10.91
N LYS A 238 -10.28 -4.77 10.64
CA LYS A 238 -11.41 -5.24 11.47
C LYS A 238 -11.01 -5.52 12.91
N MET A 239 -9.88 -6.20 13.11
CA MET A 239 -9.34 -6.43 14.46
C MET A 239 -9.09 -5.10 15.19
N ASN A 240 -8.57 -4.09 14.50
CA ASN A 240 -8.35 -2.76 15.08
C ASN A 240 -9.67 -2.08 15.47
N PHE A 241 -10.69 -2.15 14.60
CA PHE A 241 -12.03 -1.63 14.92
C PHE A 241 -12.65 -2.31 16.12
N LYS A 242 -12.54 -3.64 16.23
CA LYS A 242 -13.03 -4.42 17.35
C LYS A 242 -12.34 -4.02 18.66
N ASN A 243 -11.01 -3.92 18.65
CA ASN A 243 -10.22 -3.57 19.85
C ASN A 243 -10.52 -2.15 20.36
N ARG A 244 -11.01 -1.26 19.48
CA ARG A 244 -11.36 0.12 19.81
C ARG A 244 -12.86 0.32 20.08
N GLY A 245 -13.70 -0.68 19.85
CA GLY A 245 -15.16 -0.55 19.93
C GLY A 245 -15.74 0.43 18.90
N TRP A 246 -15.08 0.64 17.75
CA TRP A 246 -15.51 1.63 16.76
C TRP A 246 -16.66 1.16 15.87
N LEU A 247 -16.74 -0.15 15.61
CA LEU A 247 -17.74 -0.75 14.72
C LEU A 247 -18.47 -1.95 15.35
N SER A 248 -18.48 -2.06 16.68
CA SER A 248 -19.30 -3.05 17.37
C SER A 248 -20.78 -2.72 17.17
N ARG A 249 -21.45 -3.48 16.32
CA ARG A 249 -22.90 -3.73 16.44
C ARG A 249 -23.12 -4.85 17.45
#